data_AF-A0A351T2P3-F1
#
_entry.id   AF-A0A351T2P3-F1
#
_cell.length_a   1.000
_cell.length_b   1.000
_cell.length_c   1.000
_cell.angle_alpha   90.00
_cell.angle_beta   90.00
_cell.angle_gamma   90.00
#
_symmetry.space_group_name_H-M   'P 1'
#
loop_
_entity.id
_entity.type
_entity.pdbx_description
1 polymer ?
#
loop_
_entity_poly.entity_id
_entity_poly.type
_entity_poly.pdbx_seq_one_letter_code
_entity_poly.pdbx_strand_id
1 'polypeptide(L)'
;MDFLYDPATWVAIATLLFVVLVLYLKVPGKVGELLDARGKEIAEELEAARLLREEAQALLASYQRRTANAEQEAQDIVDRAGREAEQLAAEMKANMEETVARRTAMVEEKIAQAEAQAVQEVRALAVDIAIAASRKVIAENLSADKARTLVDRSIADISGKLH
;
A
#
# COMPACT_ATOMS: atom_id res chain seq x y z
N MET A 1 -90.93 -71.44 -12.57
CA MET A 1 -90.59 -70.14 -13.20
C MET A 1 -90.37 -69.12 -12.07
N ASP A 2 -89.45 -69.38 -11.14
CA ASP A 2 -89.32 -68.55 -9.92
C ASP A 2 -88.03 -67.73 -9.85
N PHE A 3 -87.13 -67.87 -10.82
CA PHE A 3 -85.89 -67.08 -10.88
C PHE A 3 -86.16 -65.58 -11.14
N LEU A 4 -87.28 -65.24 -11.78
CA LEU A 4 -87.66 -63.84 -12.07
C LEU A 4 -88.42 -63.17 -10.92
N TYR A 5 -88.83 -63.92 -9.89
CA TYR A 5 -89.52 -63.39 -8.69
C TYR A 5 -88.66 -63.46 -7.42
N ASP A 6 -87.46 -64.06 -7.50
CA ASP A 6 -86.49 -64.08 -6.41
C ASP A 6 -85.86 -62.69 -6.23
N PRO A 7 -85.99 -62.04 -5.06
CA PRO A 7 -85.36 -60.74 -4.79
C PRO A 7 -83.86 -60.71 -5.08
N ALA A 8 -83.16 -61.85 -4.94
CA ALA A 8 -81.73 -61.94 -5.22
C ALA A 8 -81.37 -61.64 -6.68
N THR A 9 -82.24 -62.00 -7.64
CA THR A 9 -81.96 -61.77 -9.07
C THR A 9 -82.16 -60.32 -9.47
N TRP A 10 -83.18 -59.65 -8.94
CA TRP A 10 -83.35 -58.21 -9.11
C TRP A 10 -82.23 -57.42 -8.43
N VAL A 11 -81.77 -57.82 -7.23
CA VAL A 11 -80.61 -57.22 -6.58
C VAL A 11 -79.36 -57.39 -7.46
N ALA A 12 -79.11 -58.57 -8.02
CA ALA A 12 -77.98 -58.81 -8.91
C ALA A 12 -78.04 -57.95 -10.18
N ILE A 13 -79.21 -57.80 -10.81
CA ILE A 13 -79.41 -56.93 -11.98
C ILE A 13 -79.18 -55.45 -11.62
N ALA A 14 -79.68 -54.99 -10.48
CA ALA A 14 -79.48 -53.63 -10.00
C ALA A 14 -78.00 -53.35 -9.70
N THR A 15 -77.29 -54.30 -9.07
CA THR A 15 -75.84 -54.20 -8.83
C THR A 15 -75.05 -54.18 -10.14
N LEU A 16 -75.42 -55.01 -11.13
CA LEU A 16 -74.77 -55.01 -12.44
C LEU A 16 -74.96 -53.67 -13.15
N LEU A 17 -76.19 -53.14 -13.19
CA LEU A 17 -76.47 -51.82 -13.77
C LEU A 17 -75.72 -50.71 -13.03
N PHE A 18 -75.62 -50.77 -11.71
CA PHE A 18 -74.83 -49.83 -10.91
C PHE A 18 -73.33 -49.89 -11.26
N VAL A 19 -72.75 -51.09 -11.35
CA VAL A 19 -71.34 -51.26 -11.72
C VAL A 19 -71.08 -50.75 -13.14
N VAL A 20 -71.95 -51.07 -14.10
CA VAL A 20 -71.84 -50.55 -15.49
C VAL A 20 -71.95 -49.03 -15.51
N LEU A 21 -72.86 -48.44 -14.73
CA LEU A 21 -73.02 -46.99 -14.61
C LEU A 21 -71.76 -46.33 -14.01
N VAL A 22 -71.18 -46.91 -12.95
CA VAL A 22 -69.95 -46.42 -12.30
C VAL A 22 -68.75 -46.48 -13.25
N LEU A 23 -68.63 -47.56 -14.03
CA LEU A 23 -67.59 -47.71 -15.05
C LEU A 23 -67.81 -46.74 -16.22
N TYR A 24 -69.06 -46.55 -16.67
CA TYR A 24 -69.41 -45.61 -17.72
C TYR A 24 -69.10 -44.16 -17.31
N LEU A 25 -69.38 -43.79 -16.06
CA LEU A 25 -69.04 -42.49 -15.46
C LEU A 25 -67.54 -42.33 -15.16
N LYS A 26 -66.72 -43.35 -15.41
CA LYS A 26 -65.26 -43.35 -15.20
C LYS A 26 -64.82 -42.92 -13.80
N VAL A 27 -65.65 -43.18 -12.80
CA VAL A 27 -65.35 -42.87 -11.38
C VAL A 27 -63.99 -43.44 -10.94
N PRO A 28 -63.63 -44.71 -11.21
CA PRO A 28 -62.32 -45.23 -10.81
C PRO A 28 -61.15 -44.53 -11.52
N GLY A 29 -61.34 -44.06 -12.76
CA GLY A 29 -60.32 -43.30 -13.49
C GLY A 29 -60.08 -41.91 -12.88
N LYS A 30 -61.15 -41.20 -12.51
CA LYS A 30 -61.03 -39.88 -11.84
C LYS A 30 -60.35 -39.98 -10.48
N VAL A 31 -60.62 -41.05 -9.72
CA VAL A 31 -59.94 -41.28 -8.45
C VAL A 31 -58.45 -41.56 -8.69
N GLY A 32 -58.10 -42.42 -9.67
CA GLY A 32 -56.71 -42.66 -10.05
C GLY A 32 -55.97 -41.38 -10.45
N GLU A 33 -56.59 -40.54 -11.29
CA GLU A 33 -56.02 -39.26 -11.74
C GLU A 33 -55.76 -38.29 -10.57
N LEU A 34 -56.67 -38.22 -9.60
CA LEU A 34 -56.48 -37.41 -8.40
C LEU A 34 -55.33 -37.91 -7.53
N LEU A 35 -55.19 -39.24 -7.35
CA LEU A 35 -54.06 -39.81 -6.63
C LEU A 35 -52.74 -39.56 -7.36
N ASP A 36 -52.71 -39.71 -8.68
CA ASP A 36 -51.53 -39.44 -9.50
C ASP A 36 -51.15 -37.96 -9.46
N ALA A 37 -52.13 -37.05 -9.52
CA ALA A 37 -51.89 -35.62 -9.40
C ALA A 37 -51.27 -35.27 -8.04
N ARG A 38 -51.78 -35.84 -6.95
CA ARG A 38 -51.19 -35.68 -5.61
C ARG A 38 -49.79 -36.28 -5.50
N GLY A 39 -49.56 -37.44 -6.11
CA GLY A 39 -48.24 -38.06 -6.16
C GLY A 39 -47.21 -37.19 -6.87
N LYS A 40 -47.60 -36.58 -8.01
CA LYS A 40 -46.77 -35.64 -8.76
C LYS A 40 -46.47 -34.36 -7.98
N GLU A 41 -47.49 -33.75 -7.37
CA GLU A 41 -47.34 -32.55 -6.53
C GLU A 41 -46.34 -32.79 -5.40
N ILE A 42 -46.46 -33.91 -4.68
CA ILE A 42 -45.53 -34.28 -3.59
C ILE A 42 -44.11 -34.53 -4.14
N ALA A 43 -43.98 -35.17 -5.30
CA ALA A 43 -42.68 -35.42 -5.92
C ALA A 43 -41.98 -34.12 -6.31
N GLU A 44 -42.72 -33.17 -6.92
CA GLU A 44 -42.23 -31.85 -7.30
C GLU A 44 -41.82 -31.03 -6.05
N GLU A 45 -42.62 -31.05 -4.99
CA GLU A 45 -42.28 -30.38 -3.72
C GLU A 45 -41.01 -30.97 -3.08
N LEU A 46 -40.87 -32.30 -3.08
CA LEU A 46 -39.68 -32.98 -2.57
C LEU A 46 -38.44 -32.65 -3.39
N GLU A 47 -38.56 -32.56 -4.72
CA GLU A 47 -37.46 -32.18 -5.60
C GLU A 47 -37.05 -30.72 -5.37
N ALA A 48 -38.01 -29.80 -5.29
CA ALA A 48 -37.77 -28.40 -4.97
C ALA A 48 -37.11 -28.23 -3.59
N ALA A 49 -37.56 -28.98 -2.58
CA ALA A 49 -36.96 -28.95 -1.25
C ALA A 49 -35.53 -29.49 -1.24
N ARG A 50 -35.23 -30.53 -2.03
CA ARG A 50 -33.86 -31.04 -2.20
C ARG A 50 -32.96 -30.01 -2.87
N LEU A 51 -33.41 -29.41 -3.97
CA LEU A 51 -32.67 -28.39 -4.69
C LEU A 51 -32.36 -27.19 -3.78
N LEU A 52 -33.37 -26.69 -3.05
CA LEU A 52 -33.20 -25.59 -2.11
C LEU A 52 -32.18 -25.93 -1.00
N ARG A 53 -32.17 -27.17 -0.52
CA ARG A 53 -31.20 -27.63 0.47
C ARG A 53 -29.78 -27.68 -0.12
N GLU A 54 -29.62 -28.18 -1.34
CA GLU A 54 -28.32 -28.21 -2.03
C GLU A 54 -27.80 -26.79 -2.29
N GLU A 55 -28.65 -25.89 -2.76
CA GLU A 55 -28.30 -24.47 -2.96
C GLU A 55 -27.89 -23.80 -1.65
N ALA A 56 -28.65 -24.03 -0.56
CA ALA A 56 -28.31 -23.49 0.76
C ALA A 56 -26.96 -24.03 1.27
N GLN A 57 -26.68 -25.32 1.05
CA GLN A 57 -25.39 -25.92 1.43
C GLN A 57 -24.24 -25.37 0.58
N ALA A 58 -24.43 -25.25 -0.72
CA ALA A 58 -23.45 -24.65 -1.63
C ALA A 58 -23.16 -23.19 -1.27
N LEU A 59 -24.22 -22.43 -0.95
CA LEU A 59 -24.10 -21.04 -0.53
C LEU A 59 -23.34 -20.94 0.79
N LEU A 60 -23.69 -21.74 1.80
CA LEU A 60 -22.99 -21.78 3.08
C LEU A 60 -21.49 -22.10 2.91
N ALA A 61 -21.17 -23.12 2.11
CA ALA A 61 -19.78 -23.48 1.81
C ALA A 61 -19.03 -22.34 1.10
N SER A 62 -19.71 -21.63 0.18
CA SER A 62 -19.13 -20.48 -0.51
C SER A 62 -18.85 -19.32 0.46
N TYR A 63 -19.76 -19.04 1.39
CA TYR A 63 -19.56 -18.01 2.41
C TYR A 63 -18.43 -18.37 3.36
N GLN A 64 -18.38 -19.61 3.87
CA GLN A 64 -17.28 -20.07 4.74
C GLN A 64 -15.92 -19.97 4.05
N ARG A 65 -15.84 -20.32 2.76
CA ARG A 65 -14.61 -20.14 1.98
C ARG A 65 -14.28 -18.66 1.82
N ARG A 66 -15.26 -17.80 1.54
CA ARG A 66 -15.05 -16.35 1.41
C ARG A 66 -14.58 -15.72 2.71
N THR A 67 -15.12 -16.11 3.86
CA THR A 67 -14.68 -15.58 5.16
C THR A 67 -13.26 -16.05 5.48
N ALA A 68 -12.94 -17.33 5.27
CA ALA A 68 -11.58 -17.83 5.48
C ALA A 68 -10.56 -17.13 4.56
N ASN A 69 -10.90 -16.93 3.29
CA ASN A 69 -10.04 -16.21 2.35
C ASN A 69 -9.88 -14.73 2.76
N ALA A 70 -10.95 -14.08 3.22
CA ALA A 70 -10.89 -12.68 3.65
C ALA A 70 -10.05 -12.50 4.92
N GLU A 71 -10.12 -13.44 5.86
CA GLU A 71 -9.26 -13.46 7.05
C GLU A 71 -7.79 -13.65 6.67
N GLN A 72 -7.50 -14.57 5.75
CA GLN A 72 -6.15 -14.79 5.25
C GLN A 72 -5.62 -13.55 4.51
N GLU A 73 -6.42 -12.95 3.64
CA GLU A 73 -6.04 -11.74 2.91
C GLU A 73 -5.80 -10.56 3.85
N ALA A 74 -6.62 -10.40 4.89
CA ALA A 74 -6.41 -9.39 5.92
C ALA A 74 -5.09 -9.59 6.67
N GLN A 75 -4.77 -10.84 7.05
CA GLN A 75 -3.49 -11.16 7.68
C GLN A 75 -2.31 -10.86 6.75
N ASP A 76 -2.40 -11.26 5.48
CA ASP A 76 -1.37 -11.00 4.47
C ASP A 76 -1.15 -9.50 4.24
N ILE A 77 -2.22 -8.69 4.29
CA ILE A 77 -2.13 -7.22 4.20
C ILE A 77 -1.37 -6.66 5.41
N VAL A 78 -1.71 -7.09 6.63
CA VAL A 78 -1.05 -6.61 7.86
C VAL A 78 0.43 -7.01 7.87
N ASP A 79 0.74 -8.26 7.52
CA ASP A 79 2.11 -8.75 7.48
C ASP A 79 2.95 -8.02 6.42
N ARG A 80 2.35 -7.75 5.24
CA ARG A 80 3.01 -6.98 4.18
C ARG A 80 3.25 -5.54 4.61
N ALA A 81 2.25 -4.88 5.18
CA ALA A 81 2.39 -3.52 5.70
C ALA A 81 3.46 -3.43 6.78
N GLY A 82 3.56 -4.42 7.67
CA GLY A 82 4.63 -4.50 8.67
C GLY A 82 6.02 -4.59 8.05
N ARG A 83 6.21 -5.51 7.09
CA ARG A 83 7.49 -5.66 6.37
C ARG A 83 7.86 -4.41 5.57
N GLU A 84 6.91 -3.79 4.89
CA GLU A 84 7.13 -2.54 4.15
C GLU A 84 7.49 -1.38 5.08
N ALA A 85 6.83 -1.27 6.23
CA ALA A 85 7.14 -0.26 7.24
C ALA A 85 8.55 -0.43 7.81
N GLU A 86 8.97 -1.66 8.12
CA GLU A 86 10.34 -1.95 8.59
C GLU A 86 11.40 -1.62 7.52
N GLN A 87 11.16 -2.00 6.27
CA GLN A 87 12.05 -1.67 5.16
C GLN A 87 12.17 -0.16 4.95
N LEU A 88 11.04 0.55 4.93
CA LEU A 88 11.02 2.00 4.78
C LEU A 88 11.71 2.69 5.96
N ALA A 89 11.50 2.22 7.19
CA ALA A 89 12.17 2.76 8.37
C ALA A 89 13.70 2.56 8.30
N ALA A 90 14.16 1.40 7.86
CA ALA A 90 15.58 1.12 7.66
C ALA A 90 16.19 2.01 6.58
N GLU A 91 15.50 2.17 5.44
CA GLU A 91 15.93 3.04 4.35
C GLU A 91 15.98 4.51 4.77
N MET A 92 14.94 5.00 5.45
CA MET A 92 14.88 6.36 5.98
C MET A 92 16.02 6.62 6.97
N LYS A 93 16.32 5.66 7.85
CA LYS A 93 17.42 5.78 8.80
C LYS A 93 18.77 5.87 8.07
N ALA A 94 19.02 5.01 7.09
CA ALA A 94 20.24 5.07 6.29
C ALA A 94 20.39 6.41 5.55
N ASN A 95 19.31 6.89 4.92
CA ASN A 95 19.29 8.19 4.22
C ASN A 95 19.50 9.37 5.18
N MET A 96 18.96 9.31 6.40
CA MET A 96 19.20 10.33 7.43
C MET A 96 20.66 10.32 7.90
N GLU A 97 21.24 9.15 8.16
CA GLU A 97 22.65 9.02 8.54
C GLU A 97 23.58 9.57 7.45
N GLU A 98 23.32 9.23 6.18
CA GLU A 98 24.08 9.79 5.05
C GLU A 98 23.93 11.32 4.95
N THR A 99 22.70 11.81 5.09
CA THR A 99 22.43 13.26 5.03
C THR A 99 23.12 14.02 6.15
N VAL A 100 23.13 13.46 7.36
CA VAL A 100 23.84 14.03 8.50
C VAL A 100 25.34 14.02 8.23
N ALA A 101 25.93 12.90 7.80
CA ALA A 101 27.34 12.80 7.49
C ALA A 101 27.79 13.83 6.43
N ARG A 102 27.02 13.94 5.33
CA ARG A 102 27.28 14.92 4.26
C ARG A 102 27.18 16.36 4.76
N ARG A 103 26.20 16.66 5.62
CA ARG A 103 26.05 18.00 6.21
C ARG A 103 27.21 18.32 7.14
N THR A 104 27.64 17.37 7.97
CA THR A 104 28.80 17.55 8.85
C THR A 104 30.05 17.83 8.04
N ALA A 105 30.34 17.03 7.00
CA ALA A 105 31.50 17.26 6.13
C ALA A 105 31.48 18.64 5.47
N MET A 106 30.32 19.08 4.96
CA MET A 106 30.18 20.42 4.38
C MET A 106 30.39 21.54 5.41
N VAL A 107 29.97 21.34 6.67
CA VAL A 107 30.21 22.32 7.73
C VAL A 107 31.68 22.36 8.12
N GLU A 108 32.33 21.20 8.24
CA GLU A 108 33.77 21.10 8.50
C GLU A 108 34.58 21.79 7.40
N GLU A 109 34.24 21.58 6.14
CA GLU A 109 34.89 22.25 5.01
C GLU A 109 34.71 23.78 5.06
N LYS A 110 33.51 24.27 5.41
CA LYS A 110 33.26 25.70 5.61
C LYS A 110 34.05 26.29 6.77
N ILE A 111 34.19 25.54 7.88
CA ILE A 111 35.00 25.96 9.02
C ILE A 111 36.46 26.07 8.60
N ALA A 112 37.00 25.05 7.94
CA ALA A 112 38.39 25.07 7.45
C ALA A 112 38.65 26.23 6.49
N GLN A 113 37.70 26.53 5.60
CA GLN A 113 37.79 27.68 4.70
C GLN A 113 37.78 29.01 5.48
N ALA A 114 36.89 29.16 6.46
CA ALA A 114 36.79 30.36 7.28
C ALA A 114 38.06 30.57 8.14
N GLU A 115 38.63 29.49 8.69
CA GLU A 115 39.89 29.52 9.43
C GLU A 115 41.05 29.97 8.54
N ALA A 116 41.17 29.41 7.33
CA ALA A 116 42.18 29.80 6.37
C ALA A 116 42.06 31.29 5.99
N GLN A 117 40.83 31.77 5.80
CA GLN A 117 40.56 33.18 5.50
C GLN A 117 40.91 34.09 6.68
N ALA A 118 40.51 33.74 7.90
CA ALA A 118 40.85 34.49 9.10
C ALA A 118 42.37 34.59 9.32
N VAL A 119 43.11 33.50 9.07
CA VAL A 119 44.58 33.51 9.15
C VAL A 119 45.18 34.45 8.10
N GLN A 120 44.65 34.47 6.87
CA GLN A 120 45.11 35.41 5.84
C GLN A 120 44.82 36.86 6.24
N GLU A 121 43.63 37.15 6.79
CA GLU A 121 43.26 38.49 7.25
C GLU A 121 44.18 38.98 8.39
N VAL A 122 44.48 38.11 9.38
CA VAL A 122 45.41 38.45 10.47
C VAL A 122 46.82 38.73 9.93
N ARG A 123 47.29 37.95 8.95
CA ARG A 123 48.59 38.18 8.30
C ARG A 123 48.62 39.50 7.55
N ALA A 124 47.57 39.81 6.79
CA ALA A 124 47.46 41.09 6.08
C ALA A 124 47.49 42.27 7.05
N LEU A 125 46.71 42.20 8.14
CA LEU A 125 46.69 43.23 9.18
C LEU A 125 48.07 43.40 9.84
N ALA A 126 48.78 42.30 10.12
CA ALA A 126 50.12 42.35 10.68
C ALA A 126 51.12 43.03 9.73
N VAL A 127 51.03 42.75 8.42
CA VAL A 127 51.85 43.42 7.39
C VAL A 127 51.55 44.91 7.35
N ASP A 128 50.28 45.30 7.39
CA ASP A 128 49.87 46.71 7.39
C ASP A 128 50.39 47.45 8.62
N ILE A 129 50.30 46.83 9.81
CA ILE A 129 50.85 47.39 11.05
C ILE A 129 52.38 47.52 10.95
N ALA A 130 53.07 46.51 10.42
CA ALA A 130 54.53 46.55 10.25
C ALA A 130 54.97 47.65 9.27
N ILE A 131 54.25 47.83 8.16
CA ILE A 131 54.48 48.92 7.20
C ILE A 131 54.24 50.28 7.85
N ALA A 132 53.14 50.43 8.61
CA ALA A 132 52.82 51.67 9.32
C ALA A 132 53.88 52.02 10.37
N ALA A 133 54.34 51.03 11.15
CA ALA A 133 55.41 51.19 12.13
C ALA A 133 56.75 51.56 11.45
N SER A 134 57.10 50.88 10.35
CA SER A 134 58.30 51.18 9.57
C SER A 134 58.27 52.59 9.01
N ARG A 135 57.14 53.03 8.45
CA ARG A 135 56.95 54.40 7.98
C ARG A 135 57.15 55.42 9.10
N LYS A 136 56.61 55.16 10.29
CA LYS A 136 56.78 56.02 11.46
C LYS A 136 58.24 56.11 11.92
N VAL A 137 58.92 54.98 12.04
CA VAL A 137 60.35 54.92 12.42
C VAL A 137 61.24 55.64 11.41
N ILE A 138 60.98 55.46 10.11
CA ILE A 138 61.69 56.18 9.04
C ILE A 138 61.46 57.69 9.19
N ALA A 139 60.21 58.14 9.37
CA ALA A 139 59.90 59.56 9.54
C ALA A 139 60.59 60.18 10.77
N GLU A 140 60.68 59.44 11.88
CA GLU A 140 61.35 59.91 13.12
C GLU A 140 62.89 59.92 13.01
N ASN A 141 63.49 59.04 12.21
CA ASN A 141 64.96 58.89 12.09
C ASN A 141 65.58 59.55 10.84
N LEU A 142 64.76 60.14 9.97
CA LEU A 142 65.21 60.78 8.74
C LEU A 142 65.72 62.21 9.01
N SER A 143 67.03 62.35 9.15
CA SER A 143 67.69 63.67 9.11
C SER A 143 67.96 64.10 7.66
N ALA A 144 68.10 65.41 7.41
CA ALA A 144 68.38 65.96 6.09
C ALA A 144 69.63 65.33 5.42
N ASP A 145 70.64 65.00 6.23
CA ASP A 145 71.89 64.38 5.77
C ASP A 145 71.70 62.91 5.34
N LYS A 146 70.92 62.14 6.10
CA LYS A 146 70.57 60.75 5.76
C LYS A 146 69.70 60.69 4.51
N ALA A 147 68.75 61.63 4.36
CA ALA A 147 67.90 61.73 3.17
C ALA A 147 68.74 62.00 1.91
N ARG A 148 69.71 62.91 1.98
CA ARG A 148 70.61 63.25 0.86
C ARG A 148 71.48 62.05 0.47
N THR A 149 72.05 61.36 1.47
CA THR A 149 72.82 60.12 1.25
C THR A 149 71.97 59.02 0.59
N LEU A 150 70.69 58.87 0.95
CA LEU A 150 69.78 57.90 0.32
C LEU A 150 69.45 58.26 -1.13
N VAL A 151 69.28 59.54 -1.45
CA VAL A 151 69.07 60.02 -2.83
C VAL A 151 70.31 59.74 -3.69
N ASP A 152 71.50 60.10 -3.21
CA ASP A 152 72.75 59.88 -3.95
C ASP A 152 72.99 58.38 -4.19
N ARG A 153 72.69 57.53 -3.20
CA ARG A 153 72.79 56.07 -3.33
C ARG A 153 71.76 55.50 -4.30
N SER A 154 70.52 56.03 -4.31
CA SER A 154 69.47 55.60 -5.25
C SER A 154 69.81 55.98 -6.70
N ILE A 155 70.41 57.16 -6.90
CA ILE A 155 70.92 57.60 -8.21
C ILE A 155 72.06 56.67 -8.67
N ALA A 156 72.97 56.29 -7.76
CA ALA A 156 74.04 55.34 -8.07
C ALA A 156 73.51 53.93 -8.40
N ASP A 157 72.50 53.43 -7.70
CA ASP A 157 71.91 52.11 -7.92
C ASP A 157 71.16 52.02 -9.27
N ILE A 158 70.49 53.10 -9.68
CA ILE A 158 69.86 53.22 -11.01
C ILE A 158 70.94 53.27 -12.10
N SER A 159 72.01 54.03 -11.89
CA SER A 159 73.15 54.10 -12.82
C SER A 159 73.85 52.74 -12.99
N GLY A 160 73.99 51.97 -11.90
CA GLY A 160 74.59 50.63 -11.92
C GLY A 160 73.72 49.52 -12.53
N LYS A 161 72.40 49.72 -12.65
CA LYS A 161 71.49 48.80 -13.36
C LYS A 161 71.28 49.16 -14.84
N LEU A 162 71.80 50.31 -15.27
CA LEU A 162 71.68 50.81 -16.65
C LEU A 162 72.95 50.60 -17.49
N HIS A 163 73.97 49.93 -16.94
CA HIS A 163 75.15 49.44 -17.64
C HIS A 163 75.12 47.93 -17.81
#